data_AF-A0A916VYB2-F1
#
_entry.id   AF-A0A916VYB2-F1
#
_cell.length_a   1.000
_cell.length_b   1.000
_cell.length_c   1.000
_cell.angle_alpha   90.00
_cell.angle_beta   90.00
_cell.angle_gamma   90.00
#
_symmetry.space_group_name_H-M   'P 1'
#
loop_
_entity.id
_entity.type
_entity.pdbx_description
1 polymer ?
#
loop_
_entity_poly.entity_id
_entity_poly.type
_entity_poly.pdbx_seq_one_letter_code
_entity_poly.pdbx_strand_id
1 'polypeptide(L)'
;MSASILFDIDRSQTHHWAHRLQAILEAALGEKKALPERQINSVQAFIERFPGVKRVIMDGTERPVQRPTYQEKQKQNYSEKKSVILANI
;
A
#
# COMPACT_ATOMS: atom_id res chain seq x y z
N MET A 1 -7.34 -11.73 -15.81
CA MET A 1 -8.46 -11.30 -16.68
C MET A 1 -8.43 -9.79 -16.78
N SER A 2 -8.58 -9.20 -17.96
CA SER A 2 -8.68 -7.75 -18.12
C SER A 2 -10.07 -7.26 -17.74
N ALA A 3 -10.18 -6.02 -17.26
CA ALA A 3 -11.48 -5.41 -16.93
C ALA A 3 -12.49 -5.46 -18.09
N SER A 4 -12.02 -5.38 -19.34
CA SER A 4 -12.84 -5.55 -20.54
C SER A 4 -13.61 -6.88 -20.60
N ILE A 5 -13.00 -7.99 -20.13
CA ILE A 5 -13.63 -9.32 -20.11
C ILE A 5 -14.66 -9.43 -19.00
N LEU A 6 -14.43 -8.74 -17.87
CA LEU A 6 -15.32 -8.78 -16.71
C LEU A 6 -16.58 -7.96 -16.92
N PHE A 7 -16.50 -6.88 -17.70
CA PHE A 7 -17.59 -5.92 -17.90
C PHE A 7 -18.21 -5.98 -19.29
N ASP A 8 -17.78 -6.91 -20.14
CA ASP A 8 -18.23 -7.05 -21.55
C ASP A 8 -18.16 -5.73 -22.34
N ILE A 9 -17.02 -5.05 -22.23
CA ILE A 9 -16.76 -3.77 -22.90
C ILE A 9 -15.49 -3.85 -23.75
N ASP A 10 -15.42 -3.03 -24.79
CA ASP A 10 -14.22 -2.94 -25.61
C ASP A 10 -13.00 -2.47 -24.79
N ARG A 11 -11.81 -2.96 -25.15
CA ARG A 11 -10.56 -2.64 -24.47
C ARG A 11 -10.24 -1.15 -24.56
N SER A 12 -10.50 -0.50 -25.69
CA SER A 12 -10.25 0.95 -25.86
C SER A 12 -11.16 1.75 -24.93
N GLN A 13 -12.43 1.39 -24.83
CA GLN A 13 -13.38 2.04 -23.92
C GLN A 13 -12.92 1.90 -22.47
N THR A 14 -12.52 0.69 -22.04
CA THR A 14 -11.98 0.46 -20.68
C THR A 14 -10.82 1.41 -20.36
N HIS A 15 -9.89 1.57 -21.30
CA HIS A 15 -8.74 2.46 -21.15
C HIS A 15 -9.16 3.93 -21.06
N HIS A 16 -10.06 4.40 -21.93
CA HIS A 16 -10.60 5.76 -21.88
C HIS A 16 -11.32 6.06 -20.56
N TRP A 17 -12.15 5.14 -20.09
CA TRP A 17 -12.84 5.27 -18.82
C TRP A 17 -11.89 5.27 -17.63
N ALA A 18 -10.86 4.42 -17.65
CA ALA A 18 -9.84 4.42 -16.60
C ALA A 18 -9.19 5.80 -16.46
N HIS A 19 -8.70 6.40 -17.55
CA HIS A 19 -8.10 7.73 -17.51
C HIS A 19 -9.08 8.82 -17.06
N ARG A 20 -10.33 8.77 -17.54
CA ARG A 20 -11.34 9.78 -17.20
C ARG A 20 -11.78 9.70 -15.75
N LEU A 21 -12.01 8.48 -15.24
CA LEU A 21 -12.49 8.25 -13.89
C LEU A 21 -11.36 8.37 -12.86
N GLN A 22 -10.11 8.09 -13.25
CA GLN A 22 -8.94 8.24 -12.38
C GLN A 22 -8.84 9.65 -11.80
N ALA A 23 -8.96 10.69 -12.63
CA ALA A 23 -8.88 12.07 -12.15
C ALA A 23 -9.99 12.42 -11.14
N ILE A 24 -11.20 11.91 -11.36
CA ILE A 24 -12.34 12.10 -10.44
C ILE A 24 -12.08 11.38 -9.12
N LEU A 25 -11.59 10.13 -9.19
CA LEU A 25 -11.24 9.34 -8.03
C LEU A 25 -10.13 9.99 -7.22
N GLU A 26 -9.07 10.46 -7.88
CA GLU A 26 -7.95 11.15 -7.23
C GLU A 26 -8.39 12.45 -6.54
N ALA A 27 -9.25 13.25 -7.17
CA ALA A 27 -9.80 14.45 -6.56
C ALA A 27 -10.59 14.10 -5.27
N ALA A 28 -11.51 13.14 -5.35
CA ALA A 28 -12.31 12.72 -4.21
C ALA A 28 -11.46 12.10 -3.08
N LEU A 29 -10.45 11.29 -3.41
CA LEU A 29 -9.51 10.73 -2.43
C LEU A 29 -8.60 11.81 -1.84
N GLY A 30 -8.23 12.83 -2.61
CA GLY A 30 -7.45 13.98 -2.16
C GLY A 30 -8.19 14.80 -1.12
N GLU A 31 -9.47 15.11 -1.37
CA GLU A 31 -10.35 15.77 -0.40
C GLU A 31 -10.49 14.96 0.89
N LYS A 32 -10.69 13.64 0.76
CA LYS A 32 -10.77 12.73 1.91
C LYS A 32 -9.42 12.45 2.58
N LYS A 33 -8.31 13.01 2.07
CA LYS A 33 -6.93 12.75 2.52
C LYS A 33 -6.59 11.25 2.57
N ALA A 34 -7.15 10.48 1.65
CA ALA A 34 -6.99 9.03 1.52
C ALA A 34 -5.98 8.64 0.43
N LEU A 35 -5.43 9.62 -0.32
CA LEU A 35 -4.32 9.37 -1.23
C LEU A 35 -3.05 9.00 -0.45
N PRO A 36 -2.27 8.03 -0.95
CA PRO A 36 -1.03 7.63 -0.31
C PRO A 36 0.00 8.75 -0.44
N GLU A 37 0.44 9.28 0.70
CA GLU A 37 1.62 10.14 0.77
C GLU A 37 2.84 9.27 1.04
N ARG A 38 3.86 9.33 0.19
CA ARG A 38 5.02 8.44 0.31
C ARG A 38 5.83 8.75 1.57
N GLN A 39 5.99 10.02 1.92
CA GLN A 39 6.79 10.45 3.07
C GLN A 39 6.19 11.69 3.72
N ILE A 40 5.97 11.63 5.04
CA ILE A 40 5.65 12.80 5.86
C ILE A 40 6.86 13.03 6.78
N ASN A 41 7.63 14.08 6.50
CA ASN A 41 8.96 14.27 7.08
C ASN A 41 8.97 14.88 8.48
N SER A 42 7.81 15.26 9.02
CA SER A 42 7.71 15.80 10.38
C SER A 42 6.36 15.50 11.02
N VAL A 43 6.35 15.43 12.35
CA VAL A 43 5.11 15.31 13.13
C VAL A 43 4.20 16.52 12.90
N GLN A 44 4.79 17.71 12.74
CA GLN A 44 4.04 18.93 12.47
C GLN A 44 3.27 18.84 11.13
N ALA A 45 3.94 18.41 10.06
CA ALA A 45 3.30 18.22 8.75
C ALA A 45 2.19 17.15 8.82
N PHE A 46 2.38 16.11 9.64
CA PHE A 46 1.35 15.10 9.89
C PHE A 46 0.10 15.71 10.57
N ILE A 47 0.28 16.50 11.63
CA ILE A 47 -0.81 17.13 12.38
C ILE A 47 -1.59 18.13 11.52
N GLU A 48 -0.89 18.98 10.77
CA GLU A 48 -1.50 19.93 9.83
C GLU A 48 -2.27 19.21 8.73
N ARG A 49 -1.71 18.10 8.23
CA ARG A 49 -2.39 17.29 7.22
C ARG A 49 -3.60 16.58 7.80
N PHE A 50 -3.59 16.09 9.03
CA PHE A 50 -4.70 15.33 9.59
C PHE A 50 -5.25 15.95 10.89
N PRO A 51 -5.87 17.14 10.82
CA PRO A 51 -6.41 17.81 11.99
C PRO A 51 -7.60 17.01 12.51
N GLY A 52 -7.49 16.48 13.73
CA GLY A 52 -8.54 15.66 14.35
C GLY A 52 -8.28 14.15 14.36
N VAL A 53 -7.12 13.69 13.90
CA VAL A 53 -6.70 12.30 14.15
C VAL A 53 -6.52 12.07 15.65
N LYS A 54 -7.31 11.12 16.19
CA LYS A 54 -7.27 10.74 17.61
C LYS A 54 -6.31 9.59 17.91
N ARG A 55 -6.00 8.78 16.89
CA ARG A 55 -5.18 7.57 17.02
C ARG A 55 -4.43 7.32 15.72
N VAL A 56 -3.14 7.04 15.84
CA VAL A 56 -2.27 6.59 14.75
C VAL A 56 -1.90 5.14 15.00
N ILE A 57 -2.04 4.30 13.98
CA ILE A 57 -1.64 2.89 14.02
C ILE A 57 -0.46 2.75 13.05
N MET A 58 0.67 2.26 13.56
CA MET A 58 1.85 1.94 12.75
C MET A 58 1.90 0.43 12.57
N ASP A 59 1.76 -0.04 11.33
CA ASP A 59 1.72 -1.48 10.98
C ASP A 59 3.09 -2.17 11.14
N GLY A 60 4.17 -1.42 10.95
CA GLY A 60 5.53 -1.90 11.22
C GLY A 60 6.53 -0.76 11.22
N THR A 61 7.39 -0.71 12.24
CA THR A 61 8.54 0.20 12.29
C THR A 61 9.79 -0.54 11.85
N GLU A 62 9.79 -1.06 10.64
CA GLU A 62 10.99 -1.71 10.11
C GLU A 62 11.97 -0.63 9.64
N ARG A 63 13.16 -0.63 10.24
CA ARG A 63 14.27 0.17 9.73
C ARG A 63 14.79 -0.52 8.47
N PRO A 64 14.98 0.19 7.36
CA PRO A 64 15.66 -0.38 6.21
C PRO A 64 17.07 -0.77 6.65
N VAL A 65 17.30 -2.06 6.79
CA VAL A 65 18.61 -2.64 7.09
C VAL A 65 19.15 -3.27 5.81
N GLN A 66 20.42 -3.02 5.52
CA GLN A 66 21.06 -3.73 4.41
C GLN A 66 21.11 -5.22 4.76
N ARG A 67 20.70 -6.07 3.82
CA ARG A 67 20.77 -7.51 4.00
C ARG A 67 22.22 -7.91 4.33
N PRO A 68 22.48 -8.59 5.46
CA PRO A 68 23.83 -9.05 5.79
C PRO A 68 24.38 -9.96 4.69
N THR A 69 25.63 -9.74 4.31
CA THR A 69 26.35 -10.53 3.30
C THR A 69 26.84 -11.87 3.85
N TYR A 70 27.15 -11.93 5.15
CA TYR A 70 27.61 -13.16 5.79
C TYR A 70 26.45 -14.13 6.06
N GLN A 71 26.60 -15.38 5.61
CA GLN A 71 25.53 -16.39 5.65
C GLN A 71 24.97 -16.64 7.05
N GLU A 72 25.81 -16.68 8.08
CA GLU A 72 25.34 -16.96 9.45
C GLU A 72 24.51 -15.80 10.02
N LYS A 73 24.89 -14.56 9.74
CA LYS A 73 24.11 -13.37 10.13
C LYS A 73 22.79 -13.29 9.35
N GLN A 74 22.77 -13.78 8.13
CA GLN A 74 21.57 -13.85 7.32
C GLN A 74 20.59 -14.90 7.86
N LYS A 75 21.06 -16.07 8.31
CA LYS A 75 20.23 -17.09 8.97
C LYS A 75 19.64 -16.57 10.29
N GLN A 76 20.43 -15.86 11.10
CA GLN A 76 19.96 -15.28 12.37
C GLN A 76 18.83 -14.25 12.18
N ASN A 77 18.89 -13.49 11.09
CA ASN A 77 17.88 -12.46 10.77
C ASN A 77 16.71 -13.01 9.94
N TYR A 78 16.72 -14.29 9.58
CA TYR A 78 15.65 -14.90 8.81
C TYR A 78 14.49 -15.26 9.73
N SER A 79 13.42 -14.45 9.71
CA SER A 79 12.14 -14.89 10.24
C SER A 79 11.64 -16.01 9.34
N GLU A 80 11.69 -17.23 9.84
CA GLU A 80 11.27 -18.43 9.13
C GLU A 80 9.96 -18.22 8.37
N LYS A 81 9.88 -18.74 7.14
CA LYS A 81 8.67 -18.66 6.34
C LYS A 81 7.57 -19.44 7.06
N LYS A 82 6.51 -18.76 7.49
CA LYS A 82 5.31 -19.42 8.03
C LYS A 82 4.72 -20.33 6.96
N SER A 83 4.87 -21.64 7.17
CA SER A 83 4.16 -22.65 6.38
C SER A 83 2.73 -22.70 6.86
N VAL A 84 1.76 -22.55 5.95
CA VAL A 84 0.36 -22.85 6.25
C VAL A 84 0.29 -24.37 6.39
N ILE A 85 0.43 -24.87 7.61
CA ILE A 85 0.07 -26.26 7.90
C ILE A 85 -1.44 -26.31 7.74
N LEU A 86 -1.92 -26.97 6.67
CA LEU A 86 -3.30 -27.42 6.59
C LEU A 86 -3.49 -28.42 7.73
N ALA A 87 -3.93 -27.93 8.88
CA ALA A 87 -4.53 -28.79 9.89
C ALA A 87 -5.77 -29.38 9.22
N ASN A 88 -5.72 -30.67 8.89
CA ASN A 88 -6.87 -31.41 8.41
C ASN A 88 -7.99 -31.26 9.44
N ILE A 89 -9.06 -30.58 9.03
CA ILE A 89 -10.37 -30.62 9.69
C ILE A 89 -11.16 -31.76 9.06
#